data_AF-A0A7W1VY86-F1
#
_entry.id   AF-A0A7W1VY86-F1
#
_cell.length_a   1.000
_cell.length_b   1.000
_cell.length_c   1.000
_cell.angle_alpha   90.00
_cell.angle_beta   90.00
_cell.angle_gamma   90.00
#
_symmetry.space_group_name_H-M   'P 1'
#
loop_
_entity.id
_entity.type
_entity.pdbx_description
1 polymer ?
#
loop_
_entity_poly.entity_id
_entity_poly.type
_entity_poly.pdbx_seq_one_letter_code
_entity_poly.pdbx_strand_id
1 'polypeptide(L)'
;MKTFTILLISIFSFAAFITSNKVQAQPAFSASVDFNTFYQQLSPYGQWRDVPHYGRVWSYNEPGFRPYATNGQWENTDEGWYWNSNYAWGSIPFHYGRWEQDPYYGWIWIPGYDYAPAWVVWSQADDYYGWAPLGYGLDINVSFSRIPSNRWMYASIGNINRPR
;
A
#
# COMPACT_ATOMS: atom_id res chain seq x y z
N MET A 1 6.11 0.72 -77.74
CA MET A 1 5.88 -0.26 -76.65
C MET A 1 7.14 -0.34 -75.79
N LYS A 2 7.13 0.28 -74.61
CA LYS A 2 8.09 0.05 -73.51
C LYS A 2 7.29 0.14 -72.22
N THR A 3 7.20 -0.98 -71.51
CA THR A 3 6.37 -1.20 -70.33
C THR A 3 7.00 -0.57 -69.09
N PHE A 4 6.18 0.06 -68.25
CA PHE A 4 6.54 0.55 -66.93
C PHE A 4 6.41 -0.59 -65.92
N THR A 5 7.48 -0.94 -65.22
CA THR A 5 7.45 -1.87 -64.08
C THR A 5 7.58 -1.05 -62.80
N ILE A 6 6.50 -1.00 -62.01
CA ILE A 6 6.47 -0.39 -60.67
C ILE A 6 6.93 -1.46 -59.68
N LEU A 7 8.02 -1.21 -58.95
CA LEU A 7 8.43 -2.06 -57.83
C LEU A 7 7.66 -1.61 -56.58
N LEU A 8 6.77 -2.47 -56.08
CA LEU A 8 6.07 -2.26 -54.80
C LEU A 8 7.03 -2.51 -53.63
N ILE A 9 7.21 -1.49 -52.81
CA ILE A 9 7.90 -1.52 -51.52
C ILE A 9 7.09 -2.41 -50.56
N SER A 10 7.70 -3.48 -50.05
CA SER A 10 7.15 -4.27 -48.94
C SER A 10 7.93 -3.93 -47.66
N ILE A 11 7.38 -3.01 -46.87
CA ILE A 11 7.85 -2.73 -45.51
C ILE A 11 7.31 -3.85 -44.62
N PHE A 12 8.21 -4.72 -44.14
CA PHE A 12 7.91 -5.64 -43.04
C PHE A 12 7.92 -4.84 -41.74
N SER A 13 6.76 -4.34 -41.32
CA SER A 13 6.58 -3.75 -39.99
C SER A 13 6.42 -4.88 -38.97
N PHE A 14 7.49 -5.19 -38.24
CA PHE A 14 7.41 -6.05 -37.05
C PHE A 14 6.85 -5.20 -35.89
N ALA A 15 5.52 -5.20 -35.73
CA ALA A 15 4.89 -4.61 -34.56
C ALA A 15 5.14 -5.53 -33.35
N ALA A 16 6.11 -5.16 -32.50
CA ALA A 16 6.26 -5.80 -31.21
C ALA A 16 5.05 -5.45 -30.33
N PHE A 17 4.16 -6.41 -30.12
CA PHE A 17 3.16 -6.34 -29.07
C PHE A 17 3.88 -6.43 -27.72
N ILE A 18 4.18 -5.28 -27.12
CA ILE A 18 4.52 -5.23 -25.70
C ILE A 18 3.19 -5.37 -24.95
N THR A 19 2.88 -6.57 -24.48
CA THR A 19 1.77 -6.77 -23.55
C THR A 19 2.22 -6.17 -22.21
N SER A 20 1.82 -4.93 -21.96
CA SER A 20 1.90 -4.36 -20.62
C SER A 20 0.93 -5.14 -19.75
N ASN A 21 1.43 -6.11 -18.99
CA ASN A 21 0.67 -6.74 -17.91
C ASN A 21 0.53 -5.69 -16.81
N LYS A 22 -0.44 -4.77 -16.94
CA LYS A 22 -0.91 -4.04 -15.78
C LYS A 22 -1.55 -5.08 -14.86
N VAL A 23 -0.91 -5.34 -13.73
CA VAL A 23 -1.54 -6.12 -12.66
C VAL A 23 -2.84 -5.38 -12.34
N GLN A 24 -3.95 -6.04 -12.61
CA GLN A 24 -5.26 -5.47 -12.38
C GLN A 24 -5.42 -5.31 -10.87
N ALA A 25 -5.50 -4.06 -10.41
CA ALA A 25 -5.83 -3.76 -9.02
C ALA A 25 -7.11 -4.53 -8.65
N GLN A 26 -7.11 -5.09 -7.43
CA GLN A 26 -8.24 -5.82 -6.88
C GLN A 26 -9.52 -4.97 -7.04
N PRO A 27 -10.69 -5.55 -7.39
CA PRO A 27 -11.86 -4.76 -7.72
C PRO A 27 -12.20 -3.80 -6.57
N ALA A 28 -12.38 -2.53 -6.92
CA ALA A 28 -12.78 -1.48 -5.99
C ALA A 28 -13.98 -1.96 -5.17
N PHE A 29 -13.76 -2.07 -3.85
CA PHE A 29 -14.74 -2.54 -2.88
C PHE A 29 -15.96 -1.59 -2.92
N SER A 30 -16.99 -1.94 -3.68
CA SER A 30 -18.18 -1.10 -3.91
C SER A 30 -19.38 -1.56 -3.08
N ALA A 31 -19.13 -2.16 -1.91
CA ALA A 31 -20.08 -2.16 -0.80
C ALA A 31 -19.76 -0.92 0.04
N SER A 32 -20.75 -0.23 0.58
CA SER A 32 -20.51 0.83 1.56
C SER A 32 -19.60 0.28 2.66
N VAL A 33 -18.35 0.72 2.67
CA VAL A 33 -17.37 0.25 3.65
C VAL A 33 -17.85 0.73 5.01
N ASP A 34 -18.27 -0.20 5.86
CA ASP A 34 -18.79 0.08 7.19
C ASP A 34 -18.01 -0.66 8.27
N PHE A 35 -18.25 -0.25 9.53
CA PHE A 35 -17.56 -0.86 10.67
C PHE A 35 -17.84 -2.36 10.78
N ASN A 36 -19.06 -2.81 10.50
CA ASN A 36 -19.43 -4.22 10.65
C ASN A 36 -18.68 -5.11 9.65
N THR A 37 -18.49 -4.62 8.42
CA THR A 37 -17.66 -5.25 7.40
C THR A 37 -16.23 -5.43 7.90
N PHE A 38 -15.60 -4.36 8.39
CA PHE A 38 -14.26 -4.45 8.98
C PHE A 38 -14.23 -5.44 10.15
N TYR A 39 -15.19 -5.35 11.06
CA TYR A 39 -15.27 -6.21 12.23
C TYR A 39 -15.29 -7.68 11.85
N GLN A 40 -16.20 -8.07 10.96
CA GLN A 40 -16.36 -9.46 10.54
C GLN A 40 -15.13 -9.99 9.79
N GLN A 41 -14.57 -9.20 8.86
CA GLN A 41 -13.45 -9.66 8.04
C GLN A 41 -12.13 -9.73 8.80
N LEU A 42 -11.92 -8.86 9.80
CA LEU A 42 -10.68 -8.82 10.57
C LEU A 42 -10.72 -9.69 11.84
N SER A 43 -11.90 -10.05 12.34
CA SER A 43 -12.07 -10.87 13.55
C SER A 43 -11.32 -12.21 13.52
N PRO A 44 -11.24 -12.96 12.39
CA PRO A 44 -10.51 -14.23 12.36
C PRO A 44 -9.00 -14.10 12.52
N TYR A 45 -8.44 -12.91 12.27
CA TYR A 45 -6.99 -12.73 12.15
C TYR A 45 -6.35 -11.99 13.31
N GLY A 46 -7.14 -11.24 14.10
CA GLY A 46 -6.61 -10.41 15.16
C GLY A 46 -7.66 -10.15 16.23
N GLN A 47 -7.43 -9.12 17.04
CA GLN A 47 -8.24 -8.87 18.23
C GLN A 47 -8.82 -7.46 18.19
N TRP A 48 -10.12 -7.36 18.41
CA TRP A 48 -10.82 -6.09 18.58
C TRP A 48 -10.86 -5.68 20.04
N ARG A 49 -10.53 -4.42 20.32
CA ARG A 49 -10.49 -3.87 21.69
C ARG A 49 -10.96 -2.43 21.71
N ASP A 50 -11.42 -1.97 22.87
CA ASP A 50 -11.72 -0.57 23.12
C ASP A 50 -10.52 0.08 23.78
N VAL A 51 -9.93 1.07 23.11
CA VAL A 51 -8.78 1.83 23.60
C VAL A 51 -9.23 3.27 23.87
N PRO A 52 -8.96 3.82 25.08
CA PRO A 52 -9.23 5.22 25.37
C PRO A 52 -8.66 6.13 24.28
N HIS A 53 -9.40 7.17 23.90
CA HIS A 53 -9.08 8.12 22.83
C HIS A 53 -9.24 7.63 21.38
N TYR A 54 -9.09 6.34 21.09
CA TYR A 54 -9.25 5.79 19.72
C TYR A 54 -10.57 5.05 19.51
N GLY A 55 -11.24 4.63 20.58
CA GLY A 55 -12.45 3.82 20.48
C GLY A 55 -12.13 2.37 20.10
N ARG A 56 -12.94 1.79 19.22
CA ARG A 56 -12.85 0.37 18.83
C ARG A 56 -11.75 0.17 17.79
N VAL A 57 -10.66 -0.47 18.19
CA VAL A 57 -9.47 -0.72 17.37
C VAL A 57 -9.23 -2.20 17.16
N TRP A 58 -8.48 -2.55 16.12
CA TRP A 58 -8.05 -3.91 15.83
C TRP A 58 -6.53 -4.03 16.00
N SER A 59 -6.01 -5.21 16.35
CA SER A 59 -4.57 -5.46 16.41
C SER A 59 -4.22 -6.84 15.87
N TYR A 60 -3.11 -6.93 15.15
CA TYR A 60 -2.50 -8.19 14.73
C TYR A 60 -1.31 -8.52 15.63
N ASN A 61 -1.52 -9.44 16.58
CA ASN A 61 -0.56 -9.70 17.67
C ASN A 61 0.50 -10.76 17.31
N GLU A 62 1.03 -10.71 16.09
CA GLU A 62 2.13 -11.59 15.69
C GLU A 62 3.49 -10.94 15.99
N PRO A 63 4.43 -11.68 16.62
CA PRO A 63 5.79 -11.20 16.84
C PRO A 63 6.46 -10.76 15.53
N GLY A 64 7.06 -9.57 15.56
CA GLY A 64 7.77 -9.02 14.40
C GLY A 64 6.89 -8.34 13.36
N PHE A 65 5.56 -8.40 13.48
CA PHE A 65 4.67 -7.64 12.61
C PHE A 65 4.97 -6.14 12.66
N ARG A 66 5.07 -5.52 11.48
CA ARG A 66 5.19 -4.08 11.35
C ARG A 66 4.47 -3.59 10.09
N PRO A 67 3.54 -2.64 10.21
CA PRO A 67 2.77 -2.17 9.07
C PRO A 67 3.69 -1.52 8.03
N TYR A 68 3.46 -1.85 6.76
CA TYR A 68 4.27 -1.42 5.62
C TYR A 68 5.74 -1.86 5.68
N ALA A 69 6.06 -2.90 6.46
CA ALA A 69 7.43 -3.41 6.60
C ALA A 69 7.55 -4.92 6.49
N THR A 70 6.49 -5.68 6.76
CA THR A 70 6.56 -7.15 6.84
C THR A 70 5.53 -7.81 5.95
N ASN A 71 5.91 -8.95 5.36
CA ASN A 71 5.07 -9.82 4.53
C ASN A 71 4.37 -9.07 3.40
N GLY A 72 5.14 -8.30 2.65
CA GLY A 72 4.65 -7.47 1.55
C GLY A 72 5.74 -6.67 0.86
N GLN A 73 5.34 -5.88 -0.12
CA GLN A 73 6.26 -5.06 -0.93
C GLN A 73 5.59 -3.79 -1.43
N TRP A 74 6.41 -2.82 -1.81
CA TRP A 74 5.91 -1.63 -2.50
C TRP A 74 5.80 -1.92 -3.99
N GLU A 75 4.70 -1.48 -4.58
CA GLU A 75 4.47 -1.53 -6.02
C GLU A 75 4.09 -0.14 -6.50
N ASN A 76 4.66 0.28 -7.63
CA ASN A 76 4.31 1.55 -8.25
C ASN A 76 3.15 1.30 -9.22
N THR A 77 1.98 1.86 -8.90
CA THR A 77 0.76 1.71 -9.69
C THR A 77 0.29 3.07 -10.21
N ASP A 78 -0.77 3.09 -11.02
CA ASP A 78 -1.39 4.34 -11.48
C ASP A 78 -2.01 5.15 -10.33
N GLU A 79 -2.24 4.53 -9.16
CA GLU A 79 -2.73 5.18 -7.94
C GLU A 79 -1.59 5.73 -7.06
N GLY A 80 -0.34 5.43 -7.41
CA GLY A 80 0.86 5.78 -6.65
C GLY A 80 1.54 4.58 -6.01
N TRP A 81 2.32 4.80 -4.95
CA TRP A 81 2.96 3.72 -4.21
C TRP A 81 1.92 2.92 -3.41
N TYR A 82 1.63 1.72 -3.90
CA TYR A 82 0.73 0.75 -3.31
C TYR A 82 1.49 -0.26 -2.44
N TRP A 83 0.99 -0.53 -1.25
CA TRP A 83 1.52 -1.62 -0.43
C TRP A 83 0.85 -2.94 -0.80
N ASN A 84 1.57 -3.81 -1.51
CA ASN A 84 1.10 -5.15 -1.82
C ASN A 84 1.40 -6.11 -0.66
N SER A 85 0.37 -6.41 0.13
CA SER A 85 0.45 -7.29 1.29
C SER A 85 0.13 -8.75 0.96
N ASN A 86 0.93 -9.68 1.50
CA ASN A 86 0.66 -11.12 1.45
C ASN A 86 -0.18 -11.61 2.65
N TYR A 87 -0.52 -10.76 3.63
CA TYR A 87 -1.48 -11.12 4.67
C TYR A 87 -2.89 -11.23 4.07
N ALA A 88 -3.61 -12.30 4.43
CA ALA A 88 -4.98 -12.54 3.97
C ALA A 88 -5.97 -11.42 4.34
N TRP A 89 -5.67 -10.67 5.41
CA TRP A 89 -6.44 -9.51 5.88
C TRP A 89 -5.96 -8.18 5.30
N GLY A 90 -4.83 -8.14 4.57
CA GLY A 90 -4.10 -6.91 4.24
C GLY A 90 -4.89 -5.90 3.41
N SER A 91 -5.88 -6.35 2.63
CA SER A 91 -6.69 -5.50 1.77
C SER A 91 -7.47 -4.41 2.52
N ILE A 92 -7.74 -4.59 3.82
CA ILE A 92 -8.37 -3.55 4.64
C ILE A 92 -7.33 -2.67 5.32
N PRO A 93 -6.49 -3.16 6.27
CA PRO A 93 -5.77 -2.28 7.17
C PRO A 93 -4.61 -1.52 6.51
N PHE A 94 -4.17 -1.91 5.31
CA PHE A 94 -3.14 -1.17 4.56
C PHE A 94 -3.72 -0.08 3.66
N HIS A 95 -5.01 -0.12 3.35
CA HIS A 95 -5.64 0.80 2.40
C HIS A 95 -6.76 1.64 3.02
N TYR A 96 -7.22 1.25 4.20
CA TYR A 96 -8.22 1.94 5.02
C TYR A 96 -7.70 2.15 6.43
N GLY A 97 -8.23 3.16 7.12
CA GLY A 97 -7.88 3.44 8.52
C GLY A 97 -6.45 3.91 8.73
N ARG A 98 -5.96 3.81 9.98
CA ARG A 98 -4.64 4.29 10.39
C ARG A 98 -3.96 3.28 11.32
N TRP A 99 -2.65 3.11 11.15
CA TRP A 99 -1.83 2.35 12.08
C TRP A 99 -1.19 3.28 13.09
N GLU A 100 -1.34 2.95 14.37
CA GLU A 100 -0.80 3.70 15.50
C GLU A 100 -0.04 2.74 16.42
N GLN A 101 1.02 3.25 17.05
CA GLN A 101 1.79 2.44 18.00
C GLN A 101 1.36 2.79 19.42
N ASP A 102 0.61 1.89 20.03
CA ASP A 102 0.17 1.97 21.42
C ASP A 102 1.24 1.38 22.38
N PRO A 103 1.55 2.04 23.52
CA PRO A 103 2.55 1.56 24.46
C PRO A 103 2.27 0.19 25.08
N TYR A 104 1.00 -0.21 25.20
CA TYR A 104 0.57 -1.45 25.86
C TYR A 104 0.28 -2.55 24.85
N TYR A 105 -0.29 -2.19 23.70
CA TYR A 105 -0.80 -3.15 22.72
C TYR A 105 0.06 -3.27 21.46
N GLY A 106 1.10 -2.44 21.30
CA GLY A 106 1.92 -2.41 20.09
C GLY A 106 1.16 -1.78 18.92
N TRP A 107 1.26 -2.37 17.73
CA TRP A 107 0.57 -1.84 16.56
C TRP A 107 -0.94 -2.07 16.65
N ILE A 108 -1.69 -0.98 16.73
CA ILE A 108 -3.14 -0.96 16.65
C ILE A 108 -3.58 -0.30 15.34
N TRP A 109 -4.66 -0.81 14.79
CA TRP A 109 -5.32 -0.27 13.61
C TRP A 109 -6.63 0.38 14.03
N ILE A 110 -6.77 1.65 13.64
CA ILE A 110 -7.93 2.48 13.94
C ILE A 110 -8.78 2.56 12.65
N PRO A 111 -10.05 2.14 12.70
CA PRO A 111 -10.92 2.17 11.52
C PRO A 111 -11.01 3.55 10.88
N GLY A 112 -11.01 3.56 9.55
CA GLY A 112 -11.28 4.74 8.73
C GLY A 112 -11.75 4.27 7.36
N TYR A 113 -12.58 5.08 6.70
CA TYR A 113 -13.37 4.63 5.56
C TYR A 113 -12.87 5.16 4.22
N ASP A 114 -11.94 6.11 4.26
CA ASP A 114 -11.29 6.63 3.07
C ASP A 114 -10.21 5.66 2.58
N TYR A 115 -10.25 5.37 1.29
CA TYR A 115 -9.26 4.54 0.61
C TYR A 115 -8.02 5.36 0.23
N ALA A 116 -6.84 4.74 0.37
CA ALA A 116 -5.60 5.18 -0.25
C ALA A 116 -4.74 3.96 -0.60
N PRO A 117 -3.84 4.04 -1.62
CA PRO A 117 -2.92 2.95 -1.94
C PRO A 117 -1.99 2.60 -0.77
N ALA A 118 -1.69 3.58 0.09
CA ALA A 118 -1.13 3.40 1.43
C ALA A 118 -1.30 4.66 2.28
N TRP A 119 -1.46 4.51 3.59
CA TRP A 119 -1.50 5.61 4.55
C TRP A 119 -0.13 5.78 5.23
N VAL A 120 0.82 6.34 4.49
CA VAL A 120 2.20 6.59 4.97
C VAL A 120 2.65 8.03 4.70
N VAL A 121 3.61 8.49 5.50
CA VAL A 121 4.45 9.63 5.14
C VAL A 121 5.68 9.11 4.39
N TRP A 122 6.14 9.88 3.40
CA TRP A 122 7.36 9.59 2.67
C TRP A 122 8.49 10.54 3.10
N SER A 123 9.71 10.03 3.01
CA SER A 123 10.96 10.76 3.13
C SER A 123 11.93 10.26 2.08
N GLN A 124 12.85 11.12 1.69
CA GLN A 124 13.95 10.74 0.81
C GLN A 124 15.21 11.43 1.30
N ALA A 125 16.29 10.66 1.41
CA ALA A 125 17.62 11.15 1.73
C ALA A 125 18.63 10.30 0.94
N ASP A 126 19.52 10.98 0.20
CA ASP A 126 20.50 10.33 -0.69
C ASP A 126 19.84 9.27 -1.59
N ASP A 127 20.37 8.05 -1.58
CA ASP A 127 19.89 6.90 -2.36
C ASP A 127 18.86 6.03 -1.62
N TYR A 128 18.17 6.60 -0.64
CA TYR A 128 17.18 5.90 0.19
C TYR A 128 15.81 6.57 0.17
N TYR A 129 14.78 5.71 0.05
CA TYR A 129 13.43 6.08 0.45
C TYR A 129 13.19 5.64 1.88
N GLY A 130 12.58 6.52 2.66
CA GLY A 130 12.04 6.19 3.97
C GLY A 130 10.53 6.41 4.02
N TRP A 131 9.84 5.60 4.79
CA TRP A 131 8.40 5.74 5.02
C TRP A 131 8.04 5.40 6.45
N ALA A 132 6.91 5.92 6.91
CA ALA A 132 6.33 5.55 8.20
C ALA A 132 4.79 5.59 8.12
N PRO A 133 4.08 4.75 8.89
CA PRO A 133 2.62 4.82 8.94
C PRO A 133 2.16 6.21 9.39
N LEU A 134 1.15 6.74 8.72
CA LEU A 134 0.51 7.99 9.14
C LEU A 134 -0.42 7.68 10.33
N GLY A 135 -0.13 8.29 11.47
CA GLY A 135 -0.91 8.11 12.70
C GLY A 135 -2.31 8.73 12.63
N TYR A 136 -3.14 8.43 13.61
CA TYR A 136 -4.51 8.96 13.67
C TYR A 136 -4.53 10.48 13.92
N GLY A 137 -5.39 11.20 13.20
CA GLY A 137 -5.52 12.65 13.30
C GLY A 137 -4.37 13.46 12.66
N LEU A 138 -3.51 12.80 11.88
CA LEU A 138 -2.46 13.45 11.09
C LEU A 138 -2.85 13.53 9.62
N ASP A 139 -2.75 14.71 9.04
CA ASP A 139 -2.87 14.93 7.59
C ASP A 139 -1.52 14.73 6.90
N ILE A 140 -1.55 14.35 5.62
CA ILE A 140 -0.37 14.19 4.75
C ILE A 140 0.50 15.47 4.71
N ASN A 141 -0.09 16.65 4.98
CA ASN A 141 0.58 17.95 4.88
C ASN A 141 1.38 18.39 6.13
N VAL A 142 1.41 17.66 7.26
CA VAL A 142 1.95 18.22 8.54
C VAL A 142 2.86 17.28 9.36
N SER A 143 3.41 16.20 8.80
CA SER A 143 3.75 15.04 9.64
C SER A 143 5.22 14.64 9.81
N PHE A 144 6.20 15.28 9.14
CA PHE A 144 7.59 14.80 9.21
C PHE A 144 8.18 14.86 10.63
N SER A 145 8.02 15.97 11.37
CA SER A 145 8.60 16.15 12.71
C SER A 145 7.79 15.52 13.85
N ARG A 146 6.60 14.96 13.57
CA ARG A 146 5.69 14.43 14.60
C ARG A 146 5.71 12.91 14.71
N ILE A 147 6.36 12.22 13.77
CA ILE A 147 6.43 10.77 13.74
C ILE A 147 7.72 10.31 14.45
N PRO A 148 7.59 9.52 15.54
CA PRO A 148 8.75 8.97 16.25
C PRO A 148 9.72 8.21 15.33
N SER A 149 11.02 8.39 15.55
CA SER A 149 12.08 7.81 14.71
C SER A 149 12.00 6.28 14.58
N ASN A 150 11.57 5.60 15.63
CA ASN A 150 11.40 4.14 15.66
C ASN A 150 10.28 3.60 14.74
N ARG A 151 9.44 4.47 14.16
CA ARG A 151 8.40 4.07 13.21
C ARG A 151 8.86 4.08 11.77
N TRP A 152 9.97 4.77 11.48
CA TRP A 152 10.50 4.89 10.12
C TRP A 152 11.17 3.61 9.63
N MET A 153 10.91 3.29 8.37
CA MET A 153 11.50 2.20 7.61
C MET A 153 12.25 2.81 6.44
N TYR A 154 13.32 2.15 6.00
CA TYR A 154 14.16 2.64 4.90
C TYR A 154 14.52 1.50 3.97
N ALA A 155 14.60 1.81 2.68
CA ALA A 155 15.18 0.93 1.67
C ALA A 155 15.94 1.78 0.67
N SER A 156 17.02 1.24 0.12
CA SER A 156 17.68 1.88 -1.01
C SER A 156 16.70 1.94 -2.20
N ILE A 157 16.84 2.96 -3.05
CA ILE A 157 15.95 3.18 -4.20
C ILE A 157 15.81 1.91 -5.06
N GLY A 158 16.90 1.18 -5.29
CA GLY A 158 16.89 -0.08 -6.06
C GLY A 158 16.22 -1.28 -5.36
N ASN A 159 15.90 -1.17 -4.07
CA ASN A 159 15.37 -2.27 -3.26
C ASN A 159 13.98 -1.97 -2.67
N ILE A 160 13.38 -0.81 -2.93
CA ILE A 160 12.07 -0.45 -2.37
C ILE A 160 10.96 -1.47 -2.72
N ASN A 161 11.04 -2.07 -3.91
CA ASN A 161 10.06 -3.05 -4.40
C ASN A 161 10.36 -4.50 -3.99
N ARG A 162 11.38 -4.74 -3.16
CA ARG A 162 11.67 -6.11 -2.73
C ARG A 162 10.66 -6.59 -1.68
N PRO A 163 10.26 -7.88 -1.71
CA PRO A 163 9.53 -8.50 -0.63
C PRO A 163 10.24 -8.32 0.71
N ARG A 164 9.45 -8.06 1.74
CA ARG A 164 9.89 -7.94 3.13
C ARG A 164 9.18 -8.95 4.02
#